data_AF-A0A0L1KIA6-F1
#
_entry.id   AF-A0A0L1KIA6-F1
#
_cell.length_a   1.000
_cell.length_b   1.000
_cell.length_c   1.000
_cell.angle_alpha   90.00
_cell.angle_beta   90.00
_cell.angle_gamma   90.00
#
_symmetry.space_group_name_H-M   'P 1'
#
loop_
_entity.id
_entity.type
_entity.pdbx_description
1 polymer ?
#
loop_
_entity_poly.entity_id
_entity_poly.type
_entity_poly.pdbx_seq_one_letter_code
_entity_poly.pdbx_strand_id
1 'polypeptide(L)'
;MHRTGQHIYAQIIDDSAGKTLAAASTLGADGTGANIEAAKKVGSDIAAAAQKAGVTSVVFDRGGFLFHGRVKALADAAREGGLEF
;
A
#
# COMPACT_ATOMS: atom_id res chain seq x y z
N MET A 1 -0.22 -2.61 -6.73
CA MET A 1 -0.40 -3.37 -5.45
C MET A 1 -0.25 -4.86 -5.74
N HIS A 2 0.51 -5.63 -4.94
CA HIS A 2 0.62 -7.08 -5.12
C HIS A 2 0.07 -7.82 -3.89
N ARG A 3 -0.81 -8.79 -4.09
CA ARG A 3 -1.41 -9.61 -3.03
C ARG A 3 -1.24 -11.09 -3.32
N THR A 4 -0.66 -11.83 -2.38
CA THR A 4 -0.64 -13.29 -2.36
C THR A 4 -1.67 -13.82 -1.35
N GLY A 5 -1.85 -15.15 -1.31
CA GLY A 5 -2.76 -15.77 -0.34
C GLY A 5 -2.40 -15.45 1.12
N GLN A 6 -1.14 -15.11 1.40
CA GLN A 6 -0.58 -14.95 2.74
C GLN A 6 -0.08 -13.52 3.06
N HIS A 7 0.23 -12.70 2.05
CA HIS A 7 0.84 -11.38 2.26
C HIS A 7 0.31 -10.31 1.30
N ILE A 8 0.44 -9.05 1.73
CA ILE A 8 0.13 -7.86 0.95
C ILE A 8 1.36 -6.97 0.83
N TYR A 9 1.57 -6.45 -0.37
CA TYR A 9 2.67 -5.57 -0.73
C TYR A 9 2.13 -4.33 -1.42
N ALA A 10 2.60 -3.17 -0.97
CA ALA A 10 2.36 -1.87 -1.57
C ALA A 10 3.71 -1.20 -1.86
N GLN A 11 3.83 -0.58 -3.02
CA GLN A 11 5.02 0.16 -3.42
C GLN A 11 4.57 1.41 -4.16
N ILE A 12 5.28 2.50 -3.92
CA ILE A 12 5.13 3.76 -4.62
C ILE A 12 6.34 3.87 -5.53
N ILE A 13 6.07 3.95 -6.83
CA ILE A 13 7.08 3.99 -7.87
C ILE A 13 6.93 5.33 -8.58
N ASP A 14 8.05 6.02 -8.75
CA ASP A 14 8.15 7.18 -9.61
C ASP A 14 8.43 6.70 -11.04
N ASP A 15 7.44 6.86 -11.93
CA ASP A 15 7.54 6.40 -13.32
C ASP A 15 8.55 7.21 -14.14
N SER A 16 8.75 8.48 -13.80
CA SER A 16 9.72 9.37 -14.48
C SER A 16 11.17 8.99 -14.20
N ALA A 17 11.48 8.63 -12.96
CA ALA A 17 12.82 8.23 -12.53
C ALA A 17 13.03 6.71 -12.52
N GLY A 18 11.96 5.91 -12.67
CA GLY A 18 11.98 4.45 -12.57
C GLY A 18 12.42 3.95 -11.19
N LYS A 19 12.15 4.70 -10.12
CA LYS A 19 12.62 4.41 -8.77
C LYS A 19 11.47 4.18 -7.79
N THR A 20 11.65 3.20 -6.91
CA THR A 20 10.73 3.00 -5.78
C THR A 20 11.02 4.03 -4.69
N LEU A 21 10.06 4.90 -4.42
CA LEU A 21 10.16 5.94 -3.39
C LEU A 21 9.79 5.41 -2.00
N ALA A 22 8.80 4.51 -1.95
CA ALA A 22 8.36 3.88 -0.72
C ALA A 22 7.90 2.46 -0.99
N ALA A 23 8.11 1.57 -0.01
CA ALA A 23 7.62 0.21 -0.04
C ALA A 23 7.14 -0.19 1.35
N ALA A 24 5.99 -0.82 1.41
CA ALA A 24 5.42 -1.36 2.63
C ALA A 24 4.88 -2.75 2.35
N SER A 25 5.12 -3.68 3.26
CA SER A 25 4.61 -5.03 3.11
C SER A 25 4.35 -5.66 4.46
N THR A 26 3.50 -6.68 4.44
CA THR A 26 3.31 -7.54 5.62
C THR A 26 4.43 -8.56 5.80
N LEU A 27 5.42 -8.61 4.88
CA LEU A 27 6.55 -9.53 4.95
C LEU A 27 7.51 -9.01 6.03
N GLY A 28 7.65 -9.75 7.14
CA GLY A 28 8.44 -9.34 8.30
C GLY A 28 7.62 -8.97 9.54
N ALA A 29 6.28 -8.97 9.45
CA ALA A 29 5.42 -9.00 10.63
C ALA A 29 5.18 -10.46 11.03
N ASP A 30 5.36 -10.79 12.31
CA ASP A 30 5.06 -12.12 12.87
C ASP A 30 3.57 -12.46 12.66
N GLY A 31 3.27 -13.25 11.62
CA GLY A 31 1.92 -13.78 11.34
C GLY A 31 1.51 -13.82 9.86
N THR A 32 0.28 -14.28 9.60
CA THR A 32 -0.34 -14.26 8.27
C THR A 32 -0.80 -12.84 7.94
N GLY A 33 -0.03 -12.15 7.10
CA GLY A 33 -0.31 -10.78 6.64
C GLY A 33 -1.54 -10.62 5.73
N ALA A 34 -2.32 -11.68 5.54
CA ALA A 34 -3.46 -11.76 4.62
C ALA A 34 -4.79 -11.32 5.24
N ASN A 35 -4.78 -10.41 6.21
CA ASN A 35 -5.99 -9.93 6.90
C ASN A 35 -6.30 -8.47 6.56
N ILE A 36 -7.55 -8.06 6.79
CA ILE A 36 -8.00 -6.67 6.56
C ILE A 36 -7.21 -5.70 7.45
N GLU A 37 -6.95 -6.07 8.71
CA GLU A 37 -6.17 -5.25 9.63
C GLU A 37 -4.72 -5.08 9.17
N ALA A 38 -4.10 -6.14 8.67
CA ALA A 38 -2.76 -6.08 8.11
C ALA A 38 -2.71 -5.18 6.85
N ALA A 39 -3.75 -5.24 6.01
CA ALA A 39 -3.89 -4.37 4.84
C ALA A 39 -4.02 -2.90 5.23
N LYS A 40 -4.79 -2.58 6.29
CA LYS A 40 -4.86 -1.23 6.84
C LYS A 40 -3.49 -0.76 7.35
N LYS A 41 -2.79 -1.60 8.11
CA LYS A 41 -1.46 -1.28 8.64
C LYS A 41 -0.47 -0.96 7.51
N VAL A 42 -0.45 -1.77 6.44
CA VAL A 42 0.37 -1.50 5.24
C VAL A 42 -0.04 -0.18 4.57
N GLY A 43 -1.35 0.11 4.48
CA GLY A 43 -1.86 1.37 3.91
C GLY A 43 -1.41 2.60 4.70
N SER A 44 -1.45 2.55 6.03
CA SER A 44 -0.96 3.65 6.87
C SER A 44 0.57 3.80 6.79
N ASP A 45 1.30 2.70 6.76
CA ASP A 45 2.77 2.70 6.72
C ASP A 45 3.29 3.24 5.38
N ILE A 46 2.69 2.82 4.25
CA ILE A 46 3.05 3.36 2.92
C ILE A 46 2.73 4.86 2.82
N ALA A 47 1.64 5.31 3.45
CA ALA A 47 1.27 6.72 3.43
C ALA A 47 2.24 7.59 4.23
N ALA A 48 2.64 7.14 5.41
CA ALA A 48 3.67 7.80 6.20
C ALA A 48 5.02 7.83 5.46
N ALA A 49 5.38 6.74 4.77
CA ALA A 49 6.59 6.70 3.95
C ALA A 49 6.50 7.62 2.72
N ALA A 50 5.33 7.71 2.08
CA ALA A 50 5.07 8.60 0.95
C ALA A 50 5.22 10.07 1.35
N GLN A 51 4.61 10.46 2.48
CA GLN A 51 4.73 11.82 3.00
C GLN A 51 6.18 12.19 3.31
N LYS A 52 6.95 11.25 3.89
CA LYS A 52 8.40 11.45 4.12
C LYS A 52 9.19 11.62 2.82
N ALA A 53 8.77 10.95 1.75
CA ALA A 53 9.33 11.11 0.42
C ALA A 53 8.80 12.37 -0.32
N GLY A 54 7.88 13.13 0.28
CA GLY A 54 7.28 14.31 -0.33
C GLY A 54 6.22 14.00 -1.40
N VAL A 55 5.67 12.79 -1.38
CA VAL A 55 4.67 12.32 -2.35
C VAL A 55 3.28 12.40 -1.73
N THR A 56 2.43 13.29 -2.26
CA THR A 56 1.03 13.44 -1.86
C THR A 56 0.07 12.81 -2.84
N SER A 57 0.27 13.02 -4.15
CA SER A 57 -0.58 12.43 -5.18
C SER A 57 0.06 11.18 -5.78
N VAL A 58 -0.68 10.07 -5.76
CA VAL A 58 -0.26 8.80 -6.36
C VAL A 58 -1.40 8.22 -7.19
N VAL A 59 -1.11 7.19 -7.97
CA VAL A 59 -2.15 6.41 -8.64
C VAL A 59 -2.23 5.05 -7.98
N PHE A 60 -3.43 4.68 -7.52
CA PHE A 60 -3.64 3.37 -6.92
C PHE A 60 -3.76 2.28 -7.99
N ASP A 61 -2.64 1.60 -8.23
CA ASP A 61 -2.62 0.43 -9.08
C ASP A 61 -3.24 -0.79 -8.34
N ARG A 62 -4.47 -1.13 -8.74
CA ARG A 62 -5.18 -2.34 -8.29
C ARG A 62 -4.86 -3.59 -9.11
N GLY A 63 -4.10 -3.45 -10.21
CA GLY A 63 -3.85 -4.53 -11.16
C GLY A 63 -5.15 -5.24 -11.60
N GLY A 64 -5.16 -6.58 -11.54
CA GLY A 64 -6.32 -7.42 -11.84
C GLY A 64 -7.21 -7.77 -10.63
N PHE A 65 -7.00 -7.13 -9.46
CA PHE A 65 -7.76 -7.45 -8.26
C PHE A 65 -9.02 -6.60 -8.13
N LEU A 66 -10.13 -7.23 -7.75
CA LEU A 66 -11.36 -6.53 -7.39
C LEU A 66 -11.12 -5.58 -6.21
N PHE A 67 -11.66 -4.36 -6.31
CA PHE A 67 -11.63 -3.37 -5.23
C PHE A 67 -12.58 -3.79 -4.11
N HIS A 68 -12.13 -4.76 -3.31
CA HIS A 68 -12.94 -5.39 -2.29
C HIS A 68 -12.07 -5.89 -1.13
N GLY A 69 -12.68 -5.99 0.05
CA GLY A 69 -12.06 -6.50 1.28
C GLY A 69 -10.73 -5.82 1.56
N ARG A 70 -9.64 -6.59 1.43
CA ARG A 70 -8.28 -6.14 1.74
C ARG A 70 -7.77 -5.01 0.84
N VAL A 71 -8.14 -5.00 -0.45
CA VAL A 71 -7.73 -3.95 -1.40
C VAL A 71 -8.35 -2.62 -1.00
N LYS A 72 -9.66 -2.64 -0.71
CA LYS A 72 -10.37 -1.47 -0.23
C LYS A 72 -9.80 -0.97 1.10
N ALA A 73 -9.54 -1.88 2.05
CA ALA A 73 -9.02 -1.50 3.36
C ALA A 73 -7.62 -0.87 3.31
N LEU A 74 -6.74 -1.35 2.42
CA LEU A 74 -5.44 -0.74 2.20
C LEU A 74 -5.58 0.65 1.57
N ALA A 75 -6.46 0.79 0.58
CA ALA A 75 -6.71 2.07 -0.07
C ALA A 75 -7.28 3.11 0.91
N ASP A 76 -8.26 2.71 1.72
CA ASP A 76 -8.88 3.57 2.74
C ASP A 76 -7.84 4.09 3.74
N ALA A 77 -7.01 3.18 4.27
CA ALA A 77 -5.96 3.52 5.22
C ALA A 77 -4.84 4.39 4.62
N ALA A 78 -4.52 4.19 3.34
CA ALA A 78 -3.56 5.05 2.64
C ALA A 78 -4.13 6.46 2.43
N ARG A 79 -5.42 6.59 2.10
CA ARG A 79 -6.12 7.89 2.03
C ARG A 79 -6.18 8.60 3.38
N GLU A 80 -6.53 7.89 4.45
CA GLU A 80 -6.49 8.44 5.81
C GLU A 80 -5.09 8.91 6.19
N GLY A 81 -4.07 8.21 5.68
CA GLY A 81 -2.68 8.61 5.80
C GLY A 81 -2.26 9.75 4.88
N GLY A 82 -3.18 10.48 4.24
CA GLY A 82 -2.90 11.71 3.48
C GLY A 82 -2.38 11.50 2.05
N LEU A 83 -2.42 10.27 1.54
CA LEU A 83 -2.20 10.02 0.11
C LEU A 83 -3.48 10.32 -0.69
N GLU A 84 -3.34 11.08 -1.77
CA GLU A 84 -4.42 11.42 -2.69
C GLU A 84 -4.35 10.54 -3.94
N PHE A 85 -5.37 9.71 -4.14
CA PHE A 85 -5.56 8.82 -5.29
C PHE A 85 -7.02 8.36 -5.43
#